data_AF-A0A6C0JB14-F1
#
_entry.id   AF-A0A6C0JB14-F1
#
_cell.length_a   1.000
_cell.length_b   1.000
_cell.length_c   1.000
_cell.angle_alpha   90.00
_cell.angle_beta   90.00
_cell.angle_gamma   90.00
#
_symmetry.space_group_name_H-M   'P 1'
#
loop_
_entity.id
_entity.type
_entity.pdbx_description
1 polymer ?
#
loop_
_entity_poly.entity_id
_entity_poly.type
_entity_poly.pdbx_seq_one_letter_code
_entity_poly.pdbx_strand_id
1 'polypeptide(L)'
;MSISNLGGNHTTRRINDEATTVIADTLLHTHLEPDWESIAVTIRRALCIKIKVPLHQLHYKIFYDKIHQKWLDNKDIRDNANKSKTITNHPHIECGKCHDTFQLDGHNKLTTLLCGHHFCSECIFEHIGNDTYPRCPADGCGCCVFSSAFDQEASLHSETEADGEIAVSNTELRINAKRMRRRRERLAKRDRMRQSKAPSP
;
A
#
# COMPACT_ATOMS: atom_id res chain seq x y z
N MET A 1 67.26 -5.31 -11.40
CA MET A 1 66.06 -5.58 -10.58
C MET A 1 64.96 -4.63 -11.04
N SER A 2 63.91 -5.22 -11.61
CA SER A 2 62.59 -4.64 -11.86
C SER A 2 61.99 -4.08 -10.55
N ILE A 3 60.94 -3.25 -10.46
CA ILE A 3 59.77 -2.99 -11.30
C ILE A 3 59.32 -1.54 -11.00
N SER A 4 58.92 -0.80 -12.02
CA SER A 4 58.23 0.50 -11.92
C SER A 4 56.88 0.34 -11.22
N ASN A 5 56.66 1.00 -10.09
CA ASN A 5 55.38 0.99 -9.37
C ASN A 5 54.61 2.29 -9.66
N LEU A 6 53.78 2.27 -10.71
CA LEU A 6 52.76 3.27 -11.02
C LEU A 6 51.46 2.52 -11.29
N GLY A 7 50.42 2.70 -10.46
CA GLY A 7 49.12 2.06 -10.76
C GLY A 7 47.98 2.12 -9.74
N GLY A 8 48.11 2.79 -8.58
CA GLY A 8 47.11 2.66 -7.50
C GLY A 8 45.91 3.64 -7.48
N ASN A 9 45.98 4.79 -8.15
CA ASN A 9 45.10 5.92 -7.80
C ASN A 9 43.99 6.24 -8.81
N HIS A 10 44.00 5.65 -10.01
CA HIS A 10 43.05 5.99 -11.07
C HIS A 10 41.72 5.25 -10.95
N THR A 11 41.74 4.00 -10.47
CA THR A 11 40.56 3.15 -10.41
C THR A 11 39.61 3.58 -9.28
N THR A 12 40.14 3.87 -8.09
CA THR A 12 39.35 4.33 -6.93
C THR A 12 38.71 5.70 -7.15
N ARG A 13 39.42 6.62 -7.83
CA ARG A 13 38.88 7.92 -8.21
C ARG A 13 37.72 7.81 -9.20
N ARG A 14 37.84 6.95 -10.22
CA ARG A 14 36.77 6.71 -11.20
C ARG A 14 35.51 6.09 -10.58
N ILE A 15 35.66 5.13 -9.66
CA ILE A 15 34.53 4.50 -8.97
C ILE A 15 33.77 5.52 -8.11
N ASN A 16 34.49 6.41 -7.42
CA ASN A 16 33.86 7.47 -6.63
C ASN A 16 33.13 8.51 -7.50
N ASP A 17 33.65 8.81 -8.69
CA ASP A 17 33.01 9.73 -9.64
C ASP A 17 31.73 9.12 -10.27
N GLU A 18 31.71 7.81 -10.52
CA GLU A 18 30.53 7.10 -11.02
C GLU A 18 29.44 6.99 -9.94
N ALA A 19 29.81 6.57 -8.72
CA ALA A 19 28.87 6.48 -7.60
C ALA A 19 28.24 7.84 -7.27
N THR A 20 29.02 8.92 -7.26
CA THR A 20 28.49 10.27 -7.02
C THR A 20 27.57 10.74 -8.14
N THR A 21 27.84 10.33 -9.39
CA THR A 21 26.96 10.61 -10.54
C THR A 21 25.63 9.88 -10.43
N VAL A 22 25.64 8.60 -10.01
CA VAL A 22 24.41 7.81 -9.79
C VAL A 22 23.58 8.41 -8.66
N ILE A 23 24.21 8.80 -7.54
CA ILE A 23 23.52 9.44 -6.41
C ILE A 23 22.90 10.78 -6.85
N ALA A 24 23.66 11.61 -7.56
CA ALA A 24 23.16 12.88 -8.11
C ALA A 24 21.94 12.67 -9.03
N ASP A 25 21.99 11.65 -9.89
CA ASP A 25 20.88 11.30 -10.76
C ASP A 25 19.66 10.83 -9.98
N THR A 26 19.88 9.99 -8.97
CA THR A 26 18.82 9.47 -8.09
C THR A 26 18.10 10.61 -7.37
N LEU A 27 18.85 11.57 -6.81
CA LEU A 27 18.32 12.74 -6.11
C LEU A 27 17.44 13.62 -7.01
N LEU A 28 17.74 13.73 -8.30
CA LEU A 28 16.90 14.48 -9.24
C LEU A 28 15.58 13.78 -9.56
N HIS A 29 15.42 12.50 -9.23
CA HIS A 29 14.22 11.72 -9.50
C HIS A 29 13.45 11.31 -8.23
N THR A 30 13.90 11.72 -7.03
CA THR A 30 13.23 11.37 -5.76
C THR A 30 11.85 12.01 -5.62
N HIS A 31 10.93 11.27 -5.00
CA HIS A 31 9.56 11.75 -4.75
C HIS A 31 9.48 12.97 -3.84
N LEU A 32 10.36 13.03 -2.84
CA LEU A 32 10.52 14.15 -1.93
C LEU A 32 11.69 15.02 -2.38
N GLU A 33 11.52 16.32 -2.27
CA GLU A 33 12.58 17.27 -2.59
C GLU A 33 13.72 17.16 -1.54
N PRO A 34 14.96 16.91 -1.98
CA PRO A 34 16.12 16.95 -1.10
C PRO A 34 16.44 18.37 -0.61
N ASP A 35 16.98 18.49 0.59
CA ASP A 35 17.61 19.73 1.04
C ASP A 35 18.94 19.93 0.30
N TRP A 36 18.94 20.75 -0.74
CA TRP A 36 20.08 20.97 -1.62
C TRP A 36 21.31 21.59 -0.91
N GLU A 37 21.11 22.31 0.19
CA GLU A 37 22.18 22.99 0.92
C GLU A 37 22.98 22.03 1.79
N SER A 38 22.32 21.01 2.34
CA SER A 38 22.90 19.98 3.22
C SER A 38 23.72 18.91 2.47
N ILE A 39 23.64 18.89 1.14
CA ILE A 39 24.29 17.85 0.33
C ILE A 39 25.82 18.01 0.30
N ALA A 40 26.51 16.87 0.34
CA ALA A 40 27.96 16.80 0.20
C ALA A 40 28.46 17.50 -1.07
N VAL A 41 29.59 18.22 -0.96
CA VAL A 41 30.15 19.03 -2.06
C VAL A 41 30.45 18.19 -3.32
N THR A 42 30.87 16.94 -3.14
CA THR A 42 31.13 16.00 -4.26
C THR A 42 29.88 15.74 -5.09
N ILE A 43 28.73 15.55 -4.44
CA ILE A 43 27.44 15.34 -5.10
C ILE A 43 26.97 16.66 -5.75
N ARG A 44 27.15 17.82 -5.09
CA ARG A 44 26.85 19.13 -5.70
C ARG A 44 27.64 19.39 -6.98
N ARG A 45 28.91 18.99 -7.04
CA ARG A 45 29.73 19.08 -8.26
C ARG A 45 29.20 18.16 -9.37
N ALA A 46 28.82 16.93 -9.04
CA ALA A 46 28.18 16.01 -10.00
C ALA A 46 26.85 16.57 -10.53
N LEU A 47 26.05 17.19 -9.64
CA LEU A 47 24.81 17.87 -10.00
C LEU A 47 25.05 19.04 -10.94
N CYS A 48 26.07 19.90 -10.70
CA CYS A 48 26.44 20.99 -11.60
C CYS A 48 26.66 20.51 -13.04
N ILE A 49 27.34 19.37 -13.22
CA ILE A 49 27.58 18.77 -14.54
C ILE A 49 26.24 18.36 -15.18
N LYS A 50 25.35 17.72 -14.42
CA LYS A 50 24.02 17.27 -14.89
C LYS A 50 23.10 18.42 -15.28
N ILE A 51 23.08 19.50 -14.50
CA ILE A 51 22.24 20.69 -14.77
C ILE A 51 22.92 21.73 -15.66
N LYS A 52 24.11 21.43 -16.19
CA LYS A 52 24.92 22.32 -17.05
C LYS A 52 25.18 23.69 -16.43
N VAL A 53 25.46 23.73 -15.13
CA VAL A 53 25.85 24.93 -14.40
C VAL A 53 27.38 24.93 -14.22
N PRO A 54 28.08 26.04 -14.51
CA PRO A 54 29.51 26.12 -14.27
C PRO A 54 29.85 25.89 -12.79
N LEU A 55 30.92 25.14 -12.52
CA LEU A 55 31.33 24.80 -11.14
C LEU A 55 31.61 26.03 -10.26
N HIS A 56 32.04 27.15 -10.83
CA HIS A 56 32.27 28.39 -10.09
C HIS A 56 30.97 29.00 -9.54
N GLN A 57 29.80 28.59 -10.06
CA GLN A 57 28.48 29.06 -9.62
C GLN A 57 27.85 28.18 -8.53
N LEU A 58 28.55 27.15 -8.05
CA LEU A 58 28.01 26.13 -7.12
C LEU A 58 27.53 26.72 -5.78
N HIS A 59 28.10 27.84 -5.34
CA HIS A 59 27.72 28.50 -4.09
C HIS A 59 26.66 29.59 -4.26
N TYR A 60 26.26 29.90 -5.50
CA TYR A 60 25.32 30.98 -5.78
C TYR A 60 23.89 30.46 -5.79
N LYS A 61 22.94 31.33 -5.45
CA LYS A 61 21.50 31.03 -5.50
C LYS A 61 21.05 30.48 -6.86
N ILE A 62 21.68 30.92 -7.95
CA ILE A 62 21.42 30.46 -9.33
C ILE A 62 21.56 28.94 -9.45
N PHE A 63 22.49 28.31 -8.73
CA PHE A 63 22.65 26.86 -8.72
C PHE A 63 21.44 26.17 -8.09
N TYR A 64 21.01 26.64 -6.91
CA TYR A 64 19.87 26.10 -6.17
C TYR A 64 18.54 26.31 -6.89
N ASP A 65 18.36 27.45 -7.55
CA ASP A 65 17.17 27.70 -8.37
C ASP A 65 17.12 26.74 -9.57
N LYS A 66 18.26 26.51 -10.25
CA LYS A 66 18.32 25.61 -11.41
C LYS A 66 18.14 24.15 -11.06
N ILE A 67 18.70 23.68 -9.94
CA ILE A 67 18.52 22.30 -9.51
C ILE A 67 17.07 22.04 -9.07
N HIS A 68 16.45 23.00 -8.37
CA HIS A 68 15.04 22.95 -8.02
C HIS A 68 14.16 22.87 -9.27
N GLN A 69 14.38 23.74 -10.26
CA GLN A 69 13.66 23.70 -11.53
C GLN A 69 13.84 22.35 -12.24
N LYS A 70 15.06 21.82 -12.27
CA LYS A 70 15.31 20.51 -12.89
C LYS A 70 14.58 19.37 -12.17
N TRP A 71 14.50 19.43 -10.85
CA TRP A 71 13.73 18.46 -10.06
C TRP A 71 12.22 18.59 -10.31
N LEU A 72 11.69 19.81 -10.44
CA LEU A 72 10.28 20.05 -10.82
C LEU A 72 9.96 19.46 -12.20
N ASP A 73 10.80 19.70 -13.21
CA ASP A 73 10.61 19.11 -14.54
C ASP A 73 10.53 17.57 -14.46
N ASN A 74 11.43 16.96 -13.68
CA ASN A 74 11.46 15.51 -13.49
C ASN A 74 10.25 14.99 -12.71
N LYS A 75 9.76 15.77 -11.74
CA LYS A 75 8.53 15.46 -11.00
C LYS A 75 7.32 15.48 -11.93
N ASP A 76 7.19 16.48 -12.79
CA ASP A 76 6.09 16.55 -13.75
C ASP A 76 6.13 15.36 -14.72
N ILE A 77 7.30 14.98 -15.21
CA ILE A 77 7.46 13.77 -16.05
C ILE A 77 7.00 12.51 -15.30
N ARG A 78 7.40 12.36 -14.04
CA ARG A 78 7.01 11.21 -13.20
C ARG A 78 5.50 11.17 -12.93
N ASP A 79 4.93 12.31 -12.57
CA ASP A 79 3.51 12.40 -12.22
C ASP A 79 2.65 12.15 -13.47
N ASN A 80 3.09 12.62 -14.64
CA ASN A 80 2.46 12.32 -15.94
C ASN A 80 2.63 10.85 -16.37
N ALA A 81 3.80 10.25 -16.15
CA ALA A 81 4.04 8.82 -16.41
C ALA A 81 3.19 7.92 -15.49
N ASN A 82 2.99 8.33 -14.24
CA ASN A 82 2.13 7.61 -13.30
C ASN A 82 0.65 7.77 -13.66
N LYS A 83 0.23 8.96 -14.08
CA LYS A 83 -1.14 9.23 -14.56
C LYS A 83 -1.50 8.42 -15.81
N SER A 84 -0.55 8.24 -16.73
CA SER A 84 -0.76 7.42 -17.93
C SER A 84 -0.74 5.92 -17.63
N LYS A 85 -0.02 5.47 -16.58
CA LYS A 85 -0.07 4.09 -16.09
C LYS A 85 -1.35 3.74 -15.35
N THR A 86 -1.92 4.66 -14.57
CA THR A 86 -3.18 4.42 -13.86
C THR A 86 -4.38 4.34 -14.80
N ILE A 87 -4.39 5.08 -15.91
CA ILE A 87 -5.51 5.05 -16.89
C ILE A 87 -5.52 3.76 -17.72
N THR A 88 -4.37 3.11 -17.94
CA THR A 88 -4.26 1.93 -18.82
C THR A 88 -4.18 0.58 -18.09
N ASN A 89 -4.03 0.57 -16.76
CA ASN A 89 -3.88 -0.66 -15.97
C ASN A 89 -4.83 -0.71 -14.77
N HIS A 90 -6.12 -0.40 -14.95
CA HIS A 90 -7.08 -0.94 -14.00
C HIS A 90 -7.13 -2.46 -14.24
N PRO A 91 -6.77 -3.30 -13.25
CA PRO A 91 -6.92 -4.74 -13.40
C PRO A 91 -8.41 -4.99 -13.66
N HIS A 92 -8.71 -5.62 -14.80
CA HIS A 92 -10.06 -6.08 -15.08
C HIS A 92 -10.23 -7.39 -14.34
N ILE A 93 -11.29 -7.48 -13.54
CA ILE A 93 -11.66 -8.73 -12.87
C ILE A 93 -12.94 -9.25 -13.51
N GLU A 94 -12.91 -10.52 -13.90
CA GLU A 94 -14.07 -11.24 -14.42
C GLU A 94 -14.89 -11.84 -13.29
N CYS A 95 -16.21 -11.73 -13.38
CA CYS A 95 -17.12 -12.40 -12.46
C CYS A 95 -17.21 -13.89 -12.81
N GLY A 96 -16.92 -14.77 -11.85
CA GLY A 96 -17.00 -16.23 -12.04
C GLY A 96 -18.41 -16.81 -12.20
N LYS A 97 -19.45 -15.99 -12.43
CA LYS A 97 -20.85 -16.43 -12.65
C LYS A 97 -21.43 -15.88 -13.97
N CYS A 98 -21.42 -14.56 -14.17
CA CYS A 98 -21.90 -13.96 -15.42
C CYS A 98 -20.83 -13.74 -16.48
N HIS A 99 -19.54 -13.89 -16.11
CA HIS A 99 -18.38 -13.69 -16.99
C HIS A 99 -18.23 -12.24 -17.49
N ASP A 100 -18.95 -11.30 -16.88
CA ASP A 100 -18.76 -9.88 -17.13
C ASP A 100 -17.45 -9.39 -16.53
N THR A 101 -16.80 -8.46 -17.23
CA THR A 101 -15.55 -7.84 -16.81
C THR A 101 -15.81 -6.51 -16.12
N PHE A 102 -15.25 -6.35 -14.93
CA PHE A 102 -15.42 -5.16 -14.09
C PHE A 102 -14.08 -4.47 -13.89
N GLN A 103 -14.07 -3.14 -13.99
CA GLN A 103 -12.91 -2.32 -13.70
C GLN A 103 -12.82 -2.05 -12.20
N LEU A 104 -11.63 -2.19 -11.61
CA LEU A 104 -11.34 -1.78 -10.23
C LEU A 104 -11.09 -0.27 -10.13
N ASP A 105 -12.08 0.52 -10.56
CA ASP A 105 -12.08 1.98 -10.50
C ASP A 105 -12.87 2.52 -9.28
N GLY A 106 -13.47 1.61 -8.49
CA GLY A 106 -14.31 1.94 -7.33
C GLY A 106 -15.77 2.26 -7.70
N HIS A 107 -16.12 2.30 -8.98
CA HIS A 107 -17.50 2.46 -9.44
C HIS A 107 -18.21 1.11 -9.55
N ASN A 108 -17.47 0.06 -9.93
CA ASN A 108 -18.03 -1.29 -10.04
C ASN A 108 -18.02 -2.01 -8.69
N LYS A 109 -19.17 -2.57 -8.31
CA LYS A 109 -19.34 -3.31 -7.05
C LYS A 109 -18.99 -4.78 -7.24
N LEU A 110 -17.71 -5.10 -7.08
CA LEU A 110 -17.21 -6.46 -7.05
C LEU A 110 -17.07 -6.95 -5.61
N THR A 111 -17.45 -8.20 -5.36
CA THR A 111 -17.30 -8.87 -4.06
C THR A 111 -16.29 -10.00 -4.21
N THR A 112 -15.25 -9.99 -3.37
CA THR A 112 -14.27 -11.07 -3.27
C THR A 112 -14.61 -11.94 -2.06
N LEU A 113 -14.81 -13.23 -2.29
CA LEU A 113 -15.06 -14.19 -1.22
C LEU A 113 -13.77 -14.55 -0.48
N LEU A 114 -13.91 -15.17 0.71
CA LEU A 114 -12.75 -15.61 1.51
C LEU A 114 -11.90 -16.67 0.79
N CYS A 115 -12.48 -17.44 -0.12
CA CYS A 115 -11.77 -18.37 -0.98
C CYS A 115 -11.02 -17.70 -2.15
N GLY A 116 -11.06 -16.38 -2.27
CA GLY A 116 -10.38 -15.61 -3.31
C GLY A 116 -11.16 -15.45 -4.61
N HIS A 117 -12.29 -16.15 -4.79
CA HIS A 117 -13.12 -16.01 -6.00
C HIS A 117 -13.87 -14.67 -6.04
N HIS A 118 -14.01 -14.13 -7.24
CA HIS A 118 -14.57 -12.81 -7.50
C HIS A 118 -15.93 -12.91 -8.20
N PHE A 119 -16.91 -12.15 -7.71
CA PHE A 119 -18.25 -12.08 -8.27
C PHE A 119 -18.76 -10.64 -8.27
N CYS A 120 -19.58 -10.28 -9.26
CA CYS A 120 -20.32 -9.02 -9.19
C CYS A 120 -21.35 -9.09 -8.06
N SER A 121 -21.69 -7.93 -7.50
CA SER A 121 -22.62 -7.84 -6.37
C SER A 121 -23.97 -8.47 -6.67
N GLU A 122 -24.49 -8.31 -7.89
CA GLU A 122 -25.76 -8.89 -8.30
C GLU A 122 -25.72 -10.41 -8.24
N CYS A 123 -24.70 -11.02 -8.87
CA CYS A 123 -24.50 -12.47 -8.91
C CYS A 123 -24.36 -13.09 -7.52
N ILE A 124 -23.56 -12.47 -6.64
CA ILE A 124 -23.31 -13.06 -5.32
C ILE A 124 -24.51 -12.87 -4.37
N PHE A 125 -25.22 -11.74 -4.45
CA PHE A 125 -26.39 -11.53 -3.59
C PHE A 125 -27.58 -12.37 -4.03
N GLU A 126 -27.78 -12.57 -5.33
CA GLU A 126 -28.74 -13.54 -5.84
C GLU A 126 -28.42 -14.95 -5.33
N HIS A 127 -27.14 -15.35 -5.38
CA HIS A 127 -26.72 -16.67 -4.89
C HIS A 127 -26.94 -16.86 -3.39
N ILE A 128 -26.55 -15.87 -2.57
CA ILE A 128 -26.76 -15.91 -1.12
C ILE A 128 -28.25 -15.89 -0.77
N GLY A 129 -29.07 -15.17 -1.54
CA GLY A 129 -30.51 -15.07 -1.28
C GLY A 129 -31.29 -16.36 -1.52
N ASN A 130 -30.76 -17.25 -2.37
CA ASN A 130 -31.44 -18.48 -2.79
C ASN A 130 -31.07 -19.71 -1.94
N ASP A 131 -30.06 -19.62 -1.08
CA ASP A 131 -29.53 -20.76 -0.32
C ASP A 131 -29.44 -20.44 1.19
N THR A 132 -29.82 -21.42 2.02
CA THR A 132 -29.71 -21.31 3.49
C THR A 132 -28.28 -21.49 3.97
N TYR A 133 -27.42 -22.16 3.19
CA TYR A 133 -26.00 -22.32 3.48
C TYR A 133 -25.16 -22.07 2.22
N PRO A 134 -25.06 -20.80 1.77
CA PRO A 134 -24.46 -20.49 0.48
C PRO A 134 -22.97 -20.83 0.47
N ARG A 135 -22.61 -21.66 -0.50
CA ARG A 135 -21.22 -21.97 -0.84
C ARG A 135 -20.74 -21.07 -1.96
N CYS A 136 -19.43 -21.00 -2.15
CA CYS A 136 -18.85 -20.31 -3.29
C CYS A 136 -19.47 -20.83 -4.60
N PRO A 137 -19.99 -19.95 -5.47
CA PRO A 137 -20.54 -20.35 -6.77
C PRO A 137 -19.52 -20.93 -7.75
N ALA A 138 -18.22 -20.77 -7.48
CA ALA A 138 -17.17 -21.30 -8.35
C ALA A 138 -17.16 -22.83 -8.32
N ASP A 139 -17.15 -23.43 -9.50
CA ASP A 139 -17.15 -24.87 -9.68
C ASP A 139 -16.01 -25.53 -8.89
N GLY A 140 -16.37 -26.51 -8.06
CA GLY A 140 -15.41 -27.28 -7.26
C GLY A 140 -14.82 -26.56 -6.04
N CYS A 141 -15.15 -25.29 -5.79
CA CYS A 141 -14.63 -24.57 -4.62
C CYS A 141 -15.25 -25.07 -3.31
N GLY A 142 -16.59 -25.17 -3.24
CA GLY A 142 -17.30 -25.71 -2.08
C GLY A 142 -17.14 -24.97 -0.75
N CYS A 143 -16.30 -23.92 -0.67
CA CYS A 143 -16.10 -23.12 0.53
C CYS A 143 -17.37 -22.37 0.92
N CYS A 144 -17.69 -22.30 2.21
CA CYS A 144 -18.78 -21.46 2.70
C CYS A 144 -18.47 -19.98 2.44
N VAL A 145 -19.47 -19.21 2.02
CA VAL A 145 -19.34 -17.76 1.81
C VAL A 145 -18.99 -17.01 3.11
N PHE A 146 -19.43 -17.54 4.26
CA PHE A 146 -19.34 -16.87 5.56
C PHE A 146 -18.27 -17.42 6.50
N SER A 147 -17.65 -18.55 6.18
CA SER A 147 -16.68 -19.21 7.06
C SER A 147 -15.30 -19.25 6.42
N SER A 148 -14.27 -19.05 7.23
CA SER A 148 -12.89 -19.21 6.78
C SER A 148 -12.52 -20.70 6.72
N ALA A 149 -11.54 -21.08 5.89
CA ALA A 149 -11.04 -22.46 5.85
C ALA A 149 -10.58 -22.97 7.24
N PHE A 150 -10.12 -22.06 8.11
CA PHE A 150 -9.74 -22.34 9.49
C PHE A 150 -10.91 -22.76 10.40
N ASP A 151 -12.14 -22.32 10.10
CA ASP A 151 -13.34 -22.72 10.87
C ASP A 151 -13.83 -24.12 10.49
N GLN A 152 -13.44 -24.62 9.31
CA GLN A 152 -13.88 -25.90 8.79
C GLN A 152 -13.08 -27.07 9.40
N GLU A 153 -11.79 -26.88 9.68
CA GLU A 153 -10.95 -27.87 10.38
C GLU A 153 -11.36 -28.08 11.84
N ALA A 154 -11.88 -27.03 12.50
CA ALA A 154 -12.37 -27.12 13.87
C ALA A 154 -13.62 -28.02 14.02
N SER A 155 -14.37 -28.24 12.93
CA SER A 155 -15.55 -29.13 12.95
C SER A 155 -15.21 -30.60 12.69
N LEU A 156 -13.99 -30.92 12.27
CA LEU A 156 -13.57 -32.30 11.94
C LEU A 156 -12.72 -32.96 13.03
N HIS A 157 -12.33 -32.23 14.08
CA HIS A 157 -11.49 -32.72 15.18
C HIS A 157 -12.22 -32.85 16.54
N SER A 158 -13.56 -32.87 16.59
CA SER A 158 -14.31 -32.95 17.86
C SER A 158 -14.47 -34.37 18.44
N GLU A 159 -13.56 -35.28 18.15
CA GLU A 159 -13.50 -36.61 18.79
C GLU A 159 -12.07 -36.89 19.23
N THR A 160 -11.57 -36.15 20.22
CA THR A 160 -10.55 -36.62 21.17
C THR A 160 -10.39 -35.59 22.31
N GLU A 161 -11.11 -35.88 23.38
CA GLU A 161 -10.74 -35.79 24.80
C GLU A 161 -10.00 -34.54 25.36
N ALA A 162 -10.74 -33.84 26.23
CA ALA A 162 -10.35 -33.39 27.57
C ALA A 162 -9.62 -32.05 27.82
N ASP A 163 -9.10 -31.32 26.83
CA ASP A 163 -8.36 -30.06 27.11
C ASP A 163 -9.04 -28.75 26.59
N GLY A 164 -10.24 -28.84 26.01
CA GLY A 164 -10.89 -27.72 25.29
C GLY A 164 -11.71 -26.71 26.13
N GLU A 165 -12.10 -27.01 27.37
CA GLU A 165 -13.08 -26.18 28.11
C GLU A 165 -12.51 -24.84 28.61
N ILE A 166 -11.22 -24.75 28.92
CA ILE A 166 -10.63 -23.54 29.52
C ILE A 166 -10.34 -22.46 28.45
N ALA A 167 -10.06 -22.87 27.21
CA ALA A 167 -9.74 -21.95 26.12
C ALA A 167 -10.99 -21.27 25.52
N VAL A 168 -12.11 -22.01 25.40
CA VAL A 168 -13.39 -21.49 24.86
C VAL A 168 -14.01 -20.47 25.82
N SER A 169 -13.90 -20.68 27.13
CA SER A 169 -14.38 -19.73 28.15
C SER A 169 -13.70 -18.35 28.05
N ASN A 170 -12.39 -18.32 27.80
CA ASN A 170 -11.64 -17.05 27.72
C ASN A 170 -11.93 -16.25 26.43
N THR A 171 -12.17 -16.91 25.30
CA THR A 171 -12.51 -16.22 24.04
C THR A 171 -13.92 -15.64 24.11
N GLU A 172 -14.87 -16.37 24.68
CA GLU A 172 -16.25 -15.91 24.86
C GLU A 172 -16.34 -14.74 25.86
N LEU A 173 -15.58 -14.79 26.97
CA LEU A 173 -15.44 -13.67 27.90
C LEU A 173 -14.90 -12.41 27.21
N ARG A 174 -13.89 -12.55 26.34
CA ARG A 174 -13.32 -11.43 25.57
C ARG A 174 -14.32 -10.84 24.56
N ILE A 175 -15.08 -11.70 23.87
CA ILE A 175 -16.12 -11.26 22.92
C ILE A 175 -17.24 -10.55 23.67
N ASN A 176 -17.68 -11.08 24.81
CA ASN A 176 -18.75 -10.50 25.60
C ASN A 176 -18.33 -9.15 26.22
N ALA A 177 -17.08 -9.02 26.69
CA ALA A 177 -16.52 -7.75 27.14
C ALA A 177 -16.51 -6.69 26.03
N LYS A 178 -16.13 -7.06 24.79
CA LYS A 178 -16.21 -6.17 23.62
C LYS A 178 -17.64 -5.75 23.30
N ARG A 179 -18.61 -6.68 23.35
CA ARG A 179 -20.05 -6.38 23.14
C ARG A 179 -20.57 -5.40 24.19
N MET A 180 -20.25 -5.63 25.47
CA MET A 180 -20.67 -4.77 26.58
C MET A 180 -20.07 -3.37 26.49
N ARG A 181 -18.79 -3.24 26.11
CA ARG A 181 -18.15 -1.94 25.85
C ARG A 181 -18.88 -1.14 24.77
N ARG A 182 -19.14 -1.76 23.61
CA ARG A 182 -19.87 -1.11 22.49
C ARG A 182 -21.29 -0.71 22.88
N ARG A 183 -21.94 -1.44 23.79
CA ARG A 183 -23.27 -1.10 24.30
C ARG A 183 -23.22 0.14 25.20
N ARG A 184 -22.25 0.21 26.12
CA ARG A 184 -22.03 1.39 26.98
C ARG A 184 -21.69 2.63 26.16
N GLU A 185 -20.81 2.52 25.17
CA GLU A 185 -20.44 3.64 24.29
C GLU A 185 -21.66 4.18 23.52
N ARG A 186 -22.54 3.29 23.03
CA ARG A 186 -23.79 3.68 22.36
C ARG A 186 -24.78 4.37 23.30
N LEU A 187 -24.90 3.89 24.54
CA LEU A 187 -25.74 4.53 25.56
C LEU A 187 -25.20 5.92 25.93
N ALA A 188 -23.91 6.03 26.26
CA ALA A 188 -23.28 7.31 26.56
C ALA A 188 -23.38 8.31 25.40
N LYS A 189 -23.33 7.84 24.15
CA LYS A 189 -23.58 8.68 22.97
C LYS A 189 -25.03 9.18 22.92
N ARG A 190 -26.01 8.34 23.24
CA ARG A 190 -27.44 8.74 23.31
C ARG A 190 -27.69 9.74 24.45
N ASP A 191 -27.06 9.55 25.60
CA ASP A 191 -27.23 10.46 26.74
C ASP A 191 -26.63 11.84 26.45
N ARG A 192 -25.45 11.88 25.82
CA ARG A 192 -24.87 13.15 25.33
C ARG A 192 -25.78 13.85 24.33
N MET A 193 -26.40 13.12 23.40
CA MET A 193 -27.37 13.68 22.45
C MET A 193 -28.65 14.18 23.13
N ARG A 194 -29.09 13.54 24.22
CA ARG A 194 -30.24 13.99 25.02
C ARG A 194 -29.91 15.27 25.78
N GLN A 195 -28.74 15.34 26.41
CA GLN A 195 -28.27 16.54 27.10
C GLN A 195 -28.06 17.72 26.14
N SER A 196 -27.55 17.48 24.93
CA SER A 196 -27.41 18.53 23.91
C SER A 196 -28.72 18.99 23.27
N LYS A 197 -29.81 18.21 23.44
CA LYS A 197 -31.16 18.55 22.95
C LYS A 197 -32.09 19.04 24.05
N ALA A 198 -31.66 19.02 25.31
CA ALA A 198 -32.44 19.61 26.37
C ALA A 198 -32.45 21.14 26.16
N PRO A 199 -33.64 21.77 26.03
CA PRO A 199 -33.71 23.21 25.93
C PRO A 199 -33.11 23.81 27.21
N SER A 200 -32.20 24.76 27.03
CA SER A 200 -31.66 25.57 28.12
C SER A 200 -32.82 26.28 28.82
N PRO A 201 -32.88 26.31 30.16
CA PRO A 201 -33.87 27.10 30.88
C PRO A 201 -33.72 28.60 30.60
#